data_AF-A0A2E2UBL1-F1
#
_entry.id   AF-A0A2E2UBL1-F1
#
_cell.length_a   1.000
_cell.length_b   1.000
_cell.length_c   1.000
_cell.angle_alpha   90.00
_cell.angle_beta   90.00
_cell.angle_gamma   90.00
#
_symmetry.space_group_name_H-M   'P 1'
#
loop_
_entity.id
_entity.type
_entity.pdbx_description
1 polymer ?
#
loop_
_entity_poly.entity_id
_entity_poly.type
_entity_poly.pdbx_seq_one_letter_code
_entity_poly.pdbx_strand_id
1 'polypeptide(L)'
;MQGGFYPVEGRFEIKYKIPLKSWCVLKEKLNPYFRIDRRFGNYTVHSLYLDTPKLNSVEDKIEGHFYKCKNRIRFYGQNTNEKWFEQKIKLGDKSFKRREIYQTDSSYIMKPKCLISYERLAFECFFDPYLRINLDTLIRSSRRDTLDFSHSENNFILNPTWGIFEMKHKKNFPVWLLNILKESKMEKVSVSKYTLSMNHFRGRYG
;
A
#
# COMPACT_ATOMS: atom_id res chain seq x y z
N MET A 1 -7.21 9.44 29.38
CA MET A 1 -6.27 9.53 28.25
C MET A 1 -5.40 8.28 28.25
N GLN A 2 -5.76 7.25 27.46
CA GLN A 2 -4.96 6.01 27.37
C GLN A 2 -3.90 6.18 26.28
N GLY A 3 -2.64 6.27 26.70
CA GLY A 3 -1.48 6.38 25.83
C GLY A 3 -1.25 5.10 25.04
N GLY A 4 -1.63 5.11 23.76
CA GLY A 4 -1.23 4.06 22.82
C GLY A 4 0.26 4.17 22.54
N PHE A 5 1.02 3.12 22.85
CA PHE A 5 2.42 2.95 22.46
C PHE A 5 2.55 2.95 20.93
N TYR A 6 2.69 4.13 20.32
CA TYR A 6 3.14 4.24 18.94
C TYR A 6 4.68 4.14 18.93
N PRO A 7 5.29 3.35 18.04
CA PRO A 7 6.75 3.36 17.91
C PRO A 7 7.22 4.79 17.63
N VAL A 8 8.32 5.18 18.29
CA VAL A 8 8.79 6.57 18.46
C VAL A 8 9.04 7.31 17.13
N GLU A 9 9.23 6.60 16.01
CA GLU A 9 9.49 7.21 14.70
C GLU A 9 8.57 6.68 13.59
N GLY A 10 7.70 7.56 13.09
CA GLY A 10 6.93 7.35 11.87
C GLY A 10 7.80 7.36 10.60
N ARG A 11 7.22 6.95 9.47
CA ARG A 11 7.93 6.92 8.17
C ARG A 11 7.30 7.89 7.17
N PHE A 12 8.15 8.46 6.33
CA PHE A 12 7.77 9.19 5.13
C PHE A 12 7.53 8.21 3.99
N GLU A 13 6.46 8.44 3.21
CA GLU A 13 6.04 7.57 2.13
C GLU A 13 5.56 8.42 0.95
N ILE A 14 6.22 8.27 -0.20
CA ILE A 14 5.81 8.92 -1.46
C ILE A 14 5.43 7.83 -2.45
N LYS A 15 4.39 8.08 -3.25
CA LYS A 15 3.95 7.19 -4.31
C LYS A 15 3.87 7.93 -5.63
N TYR A 16 4.16 7.20 -6.69
CA TYR A 16 4.07 7.63 -8.06
C TYR A 16 3.31 6.61 -8.88
N LYS A 17 2.48 7.08 -9.81
CA LYS A 17 1.93 6.27 -10.89
C LYS A 17 2.94 6.29 -12.03
N ILE A 18 3.31 5.11 -12.53
CA ILE A 18 4.38 4.95 -13.52
C ILE A 18 3.99 3.91 -14.59
N PRO A 19 4.21 4.20 -15.90
CA PRO A 19 4.11 3.16 -16.94
C PRO A 19 5.19 2.10 -16.74
N LEU A 20 4.89 0.82 -16.98
CA LEU A 20 5.88 -0.26 -16.81
C LEU A 20 7.09 -0.09 -17.73
N LYS A 21 6.92 0.48 -18.92
CA LYS A 21 8.04 0.84 -19.81
C LYS A 21 8.99 1.84 -19.14
N SER A 22 8.46 2.88 -18.49
CA SER A 22 9.25 3.86 -17.75
C SER A 22 9.89 3.27 -16.50
N TRP A 23 9.23 2.31 -15.84
CA TRP A 23 9.81 1.57 -14.73
C TRP A 23 11.05 0.79 -15.16
N CYS A 24 11.05 0.13 -16.32
CA CYS A 24 12.23 -0.60 -16.79
C CYS A 24 13.46 0.32 -16.88
N VAL A 25 13.30 1.52 -17.45
CA VAL A 25 14.38 2.52 -17.55
C VAL A 25 14.81 3.02 -16.16
N LEU A 26 13.85 3.34 -15.29
CA LEU A 26 14.14 3.82 -13.93
C LEU A 26 14.86 2.75 -13.11
N LYS A 27 14.45 1.47 -13.23
CA LYS A 27 15.05 0.35 -12.52
C LYS A 27 16.54 0.22 -12.84
N GLU A 28 16.94 0.35 -14.11
CA GLU A 28 18.35 0.32 -14.50
C GLU A 28 19.18 1.41 -13.80
N LYS A 29 18.64 2.63 -13.68
CA LYS A 29 19.29 3.72 -12.93
C LYS A 29 19.37 3.44 -11.41
N LEU A 30 18.46 2.63 -10.88
CA LEU A 30 18.39 2.29 -9.45
C LEU A 30 19.19 1.03 -9.08
N ASN A 31 19.49 0.15 -10.03
CA ASN A 31 20.21 -1.11 -9.83
C ASN A 31 21.55 -0.95 -9.06
N PRO A 32 22.34 0.14 -9.22
CA PRO A 32 23.56 0.33 -8.43
C PRO A 32 23.33 0.58 -6.93
N TYR A 33 22.12 1.00 -6.54
CA TYR A 33 21.79 1.42 -5.16
C TYR A 33 20.87 0.44 -4.43
N PHE A 34 20.18 -0.43 -5.16
CA PHE A 34 19.15 -1.31 -4.63
C PHE A 34 19.36 -2.76 -5.07
N ARG A 35 18.99 -3.69 -4.18
CA ARG A 35 18.80 -5.11 -4.52
C ARG A 35 17.37 -5.53 -4.27
N ILE A 36 16.96 -6.58 -4.97
CA ILE A 36 15.69 -7.26 -4.71
C ILE A 36 15.65 -7.70 -3.23
N ASP A 37 14.54 -7.46 -2.56
CA ASP A 37 14.32 -7.82 -1.16
C ASP A 37 14.53 -9.33 -0.99
N ARG A 38 15.50 -9.71 -0.17
CA ARG A 38 15.93 -11.11 0.01
C ARG A 38 14.84 -12.00 0.61
N ARG A 39 13.87 -11.42 1.32
CA ARG A 39 12.85 -12.19 2.05
C ARG A 39 11.70 -12.64 1.16
N PHE A 40 11.32 -11.80 0.20
CA PHE A 40 10.13 -12.07 -0.62
C PHE A 40 10.33 -11.81 -2.11
N GLY A 41 11.26 -10.96 -2.50
CA GLY A 41 11.53 -10.59 -3.90
C GLY A 41 10.31 -10.10 -4.67
N ASN A 42 9.69 -11.00 -5.43
CA ASN A 42 8.40 -10.81 -6.08
C ASN A 42 7.32 -11.69 -5.40
N TYR A 43 6.21 -11.09 -5.01
CA TYR A 43 5.15 -11.81 -4.31
C TYR A 43 3.81 -11.11 -4.47
N THR A 44 2.75 -11.91 -4.46
CA THR A 44 1.39 -11.39 -4.42
C THR A 44 1.05 -10.92 -3.01
N VAL A 45 0.44 -9.75 -2.91
CA VAL A 45 -0.08 -9.22 -1.65
C VAL A 45 -1.60 -9.17 -1.72
N HIS A 46 -2.24 -9.72 -0.70
CA HIS A 46 -3.68 -9.65 -0.53
C HIS A 46 -4.01 -8.82 0.70
N SER A 47 -4.97 -7.92 0.59
CA SER A 47 -5.37 -7.04 1.68
C SER A 47 -6.88 -6.82 1.65
N LEU A 48 -7.57 -7.44 2.60
CA LEU A 48 -8.98 -7.21 2.87
C LEU A 48 -9.11 -6.01 3.80
N TYR A 49 -9.55 -4.87 3.27
CA TYR A 49 -9.80 -3.67 4.06
C TYR A 49 -11.09 -3.80 4.83
N LEU A 50 -11.02 -3.42 6.11
CA LEU A 50 -12.13 -3.35 7.04
C LEU A 50 -12.45 -1.89 7.31
N ASP A 51 -13.74 -1.54 7.26
CA ASP A 51 -14.18 -0.17 7.53
C ASP A 51 -15.55 -0.15 8.22
N THR A 52 -15.96 1.02 8.68
CA THR A 52 -17.31 1.24 9.21
C THR A 52 -18.34 1.13 8.07
N PRO A 53 -19.64 0.93 8.39
CA PRO A 53 -20.70 1.02 7.39
C PRO A 53 -20.71 2.34 6.61
N LYS A 54 -20.30 3.45 7.23
CA LYS A 54 -20.21 4.78 6.63
C LYS A 54 -18.94 5.02 5.81
N LEU A 55 -17.97 4.08 5.82
CA LEU A 55 -16.69 4.22 5.11
C LEU A 55 -15.83 5.40 5.61
N ASN A 56 -15.79 5.59 6.94
CA ASN A 56 -15.07 6.70 7.58
C ASN A 56 -13.62 6.79 7.08
N SER A 57 -12.93 5.67 6.86
CA SER A 57 -11.53 5.69 6.41
C SER A 57 -11.32 6.28 5.01
N VAL A 58 -12.38 6.28 4.18
CA VAL A 58 -12.42 6.92 2.87
C VAL A 58 -12.78 8.39 3.02
N GLU A 59 -13.82 8.69 3.81
CA GLU A 59 -14.28 10.05 4.11
C GLU A 59 -13.17 10.90 4.72
N ASP A 60 -12.48 10.39 5.74
CA ASP A 60 -11.33 11.06 6.38
C ASP A 60 -10.21 11.41 5.38
N LYS A 61 -10.06 10.60 4.32
CA LYS A 61 -9.08 10.88 3.27
C LYS A 61 -9.56 11.94 2.29
N ILE A 62 -10.86 11.99 1.97
CA ILE A 62 -11.45 12.97 1.06
C ILE A 62 -11.49 14.34 1.75
N GLU A 63 -11.94 14.39 3.01
CA GLU A 63 -12.04 15.61 3.81
C GLU A 63 -10.69 16.13 4.32
N GLY A 64 -9.62 15.33 4.16
CA GLY A 64 -8.27 15.76 4.48
C GLY A 64 -7.92 15.73 5.97
N HIS A 65 -8.73 15.04 6.80
CA HIS A 65 -8.55 15.00 8.26
C HIS A 65 -7.13 14.68 8.71
N PHE A 66 -6.67 15.36 9.77
CA PHE A 66 -5.31 15.21 10.29
C PHE A 66 -5.03 13.77 10.75
N TYR A 67 -6.01 13.17 11.43
CA TYR A 67 -6.03 11.77 11.84
C TYR A 67 -6.73 10.92 10.78
N LYS A 68 -6.08 9.83 10.35
CA LYS A 68 -6.67 8.81 9.46
C LYS A 68 -6.26 7.43 9.93
N CYS A 69 -7.21 6.51 10.04
CA CYS A 69 -6.96 5.10 10.37
C CYS A 69 -7.41 4.20 9.23
N LYS A 70 -6.65 3.15 8.92
CA LYS A 70 -7.00 2.13 7.93
C LYS A 70 -6.68 0.75 8.47
N ASN A 71 -7.71 -0.09 8.55
CA ASN A 71 -7.61 -1.45 9.07
C ASN A 71 -7.69 -2.45 7.92
N ARG A 72 -6.89 -3.51 7.99
CA ARG A 72 -6.89 -4.56 6.98
C ARG A 72 -6.43 -5.89 7.54
N ILE A 73 -6.93 -6.96 6.95
CA ILE A 73 -6.36 -8.30 7.08
C ILE A 73 -5.50 -8.54 5.84
N ARG A 74 -4.24 -8.93 6.05
CA ARG A 74 -3.24 -9.09 4.98
C ARG A 74 -2.58 -10.46 5.04
N PHE A 75 -2.39 -11.06 3.88
CA PHE A 75 -1.59 -12.28 3.69
C PHE A 75 -0.82 -12.19 2.37
N TYR A 76 0.08 -13.15 2.13
CA TYR A 76 1.06 -13.10 1.04
C TYR A 76 1.08 -14.41 0.25
N GLY A 77 1.17 -14.29 -1.07
CA GLY A 77 1.13 -15.41 -1.99
C GLY A 77 -0.12 -16.28 -1.81
N GLN A 78 0.04 -17.58 -2.03
CA GLN A 78 -1.03 -18.56 -1.84
C GLN A 78 -1.18 -19.02 -0.38
N ASN A 79 -0.29 -18.58 0.52
CA ASN A 79 -0.34 -18.97 1.92
C ASN A 79 -1.45 -18.19 2.64
N THR A 80 -2.62 -18.82 2.75
CA THR A 80 -3.78 -18.30 3.48
C THR A 80 -3.76 -18.66 4.96
N ASN A 81 -2.80 -19.47 5.42
CA ASN A 81 -2.72 -19.92 6.82
C ASN A 81 -2.19 -18.83 7.74
N GLU A 82 -1.33 -17.94 7.24
CA GLU A 82 -0.78 -16.82 8.02
C GLU A 82 -1.39 -15.48 7.57
N LYS A 83 -2.39 -15.03 8.32
CA LYS A 83 -3.03 -13.73 8.10
C LYS A 83 -2.63 -12.76 9.20
N TRP A 84 -2.45 -11.49 8.83
CA TRP A 84 -2.06 -10.41 9.72
C TRP A 84 -3.15 -9.35 9.76
N PHE A 85 -3.62 -9.00 10.94
CA PHE A 85 -4.34 -7.75 11.12
C PHE A 85 -3.32 -6.61 11.14
N GLU A 86 -3.55 -5.60 10.31
CA GLU A 86 -2.71 -4.40 10.24
C GLU A 86 -3.57 -3.14 10.39
N GLN A 87 -3.17 -2.28 11.32
CA GLN A 87 -3.73 -0.94 11.49
C GLN A 87 -2.68 0.09 11.06
N LYS A 88 -2.97 0.85 10.00
CA LYS A 88 -2.16 1.98 9.55
C LYS A 88 -2.79 3.29 10.00
N ILE A 89 -2.04 4.07 10.77
CA ILE A 89 -2.47 5.39 11.26
C ILE A 89 -1.62 6.45 10.56
N LYS A 90 -2.26 7.53 10.12
CA LYS A 90 -1.60 8.72 9.57
C LYS A 90 -1.98 9.93 10.44
N LEU A 91 -0.96 10.64 10.93
CA LEU A 91 -1.06 11.88 11.70
C LEU A 91 -0.28 12.96 10.92
N GLY A 92 -0.99 13.86 10.24
CA GLY A 92 -0.36 14.78 9.28
C GLY A 92 0.37 14.00 8.20
N ASP A 93 1.69 14.17 8.09
CA ASP A 93 2.54 13.43 7.14
C ASP A 93 3.16 12.14 7.67
N LYS A 94 3.14 11.95 8.99
CA LYS A 94 3.75 10.77 9.62
C LYS A 94 2.82 9.57 9.52
N SER A 95 3.39 8.42 9.21
CA SER A 95 2.66 7.16 9.16
C SER A 95 3.19 6.15 10.18
N PHE A 96 2.27 5.50 10.88
CA PHE A 96 2.50 4.49 11.91
C PHE A 96 1.78 3.20 11.52
N LYS A 97 2.32 2.07 11.94
CA LYS A 97 1.71 0.76 11.66
C LYS A 97 1.84 -0.16 12.87
N ARG A 98 0.71 -0.71 13.32
CA ARG A 98 0.65 -1.87 14.22
C ARG A 98 0.26 -3.10 13.40
N ARG A 99 0.82 -4.26 13.74
CA ARG A 99 0.41 -5.54 13.17
C ARG A 99 0.38 -6.63 14.24
N GLU A 100 -0.55 -7.55 14.09
CA GLU A 100 -0.68 -8.74 14.93
C GLU A 100 -1.22 -9.91 14.08
N ILE A 101 -1.02 -11.13 14.57
CA ILE A 101 -1.58 -12.32 13.91
C ILE A 101 -3.10 -12.21 13.97
N TYR A 102 -3.75 -12.37 12.83
CA TYR A 102 -5.21 -12.35 12.76
C TYR A 102 -5.77 -13.66 13.30
N GLN A 103 -6.66 -13.56 14.29
CA GLN A 103 -7.43 -14.67 14.82
C GLN A 103 -8.91 -14.45 14.52
N THR A 104 -9.62 -15.50 14.10
CA THR A 104 -10.97 -15.45 13.53
C THR A 104 -12.04 -14.86 14.46
N ASP A 105 -11.81 -14.89 15.78
CA ASP A 105 -12.81 -14.55 16.80
C ASP A 105 -12.91 -13.08 17.20
N SER A 106 -12.22 -12.17 16.51
CA SER A 106 -12.30 -10.76 16.91
C SER A 106 -13.55 -10.10 16.33
N SER A 107 -14.49 -9.74 17.21
CA SER A 107 -15.70 -8.96 16.95
C SER A 107 -15.35 -7.52 16.56
N TYR A 108 -14.77 -7.34 15.38
CA TYR A 108 -14.48 -6.00 14.87
C TYR A 108 -15.80 -5.28 14.56
N ILE A 109 -15.98 -4.08 15.13
CA ILE A 109 -17.02 -3.12 14.72
C ILE A 109 -16.93 -2.83 13.21
N MET A 110 -15.75 -3.03 12.62
CA MET A 110 -15.47 -2.83 11.21
C MET A 110 -15.74 -4.10 10.40
N LYS A 111 -16.45 -3.93 9.29
CA LYS A 111 -16.82 -5.02 8.38
C LYS A 111 -15.87 -5.07 7.19
N PRO A 112 -15.69 -6.24 6.55
CA PRO A 112 -15.07 -6.32 5.23
C PRO A 112 -15.71 -5.34 4.25
N LYS A 113 -14.89 -4.70 3.42
CA LYS A 113 -15.36 -3.79 2.36
C LYS A 113 -14.71 -4.02 1.02
N CYS A 114 -13.41 -4.28 1.00
CA CYS A 114 -12.68 -4.37 -0.25
C CYS A 114 -11.47 -5.30 -0.12
N LEU A 115 -11.44 -6.35 -0.93
CA LEU A 115 -10.23 -7.14 -1.14
C LEU A 115 -9.41 -6.47 -2.25
N ILE A 116 -8.13 -6.20 -1.96
CA ILE A 116 -7.17 -5.68 -2.93
C ILE A 116 -6.03 -6.66 -3.06
N SER A 117 -5.72 -7.02 -4.30
CA SER A 117 -4.66 -7.97 -4.65
C SER A 117 -3.73 -7.36 -5.68
N TYR A 118 -2.42 -7.54 -5.55
CA TYR A 118 -1.44 -6.98 -6.48
C TYR A 118 -0.12 -7.74 -6.41
N GLU A 119 0.65 -7.69 -7.49
CA GLU A 119 2.03 -8.20 -7.51
C GLU A 119 2.98 -7.11 -7.01
N ARG A 120 3.92 -7.49 -6.14
CA ARG A 120 4.90 -6.57 -5.56
C ARG A 120 6.31 -7.02 -5.87
N LEU A 121 7.07 -6.14 -6.53
CA LEU A 121 8.53 -6.17 -6.53
C LEU A 121 9.05 -5.25 -5.43
N ALA A 122 9.70 -5.83 -4.42
CA ALA A 122 10.28 -5.09 -3.30
C ALA A 122 11.80 -5.01 -3.42
N PHE A 123 12.37 -3.87 -3.04
CA PHE A 123 13.81 -3.64 -3.03
C PHE A 123 14.26 -2.96 -1.74
N GLU A 124 15.47 -3.30 -1.33
CA GLU A 124 16.19 -2.68 -0.21
C GLU A 124 17.46 -1.99 -0.71
N CYS A 125 17.78 -0.83 -0.12
CA CYS A 125 19.00 -0.11 -0.46
C CYS A 125 20.22 -0.83 0.12
N PHE A 126 21.33 -0.87 -0.62
CA PHE A 126 22.55 -1.58 -0.20
C PHE A 126 23.17 -1.03 1.08
N PHE A 127 23.11 0.28 1.26
CA PHE A 127 23.83 1.02 2.31
C PHE A 127 22.92 1.79 3.26
N ASP A 128 21.61 1.85 2.99
CA ASP A 128 20.64 2.50 3.86
C ASP A 128 19.49 1.53 4.21
N PRO A 129 19.53 0.90 5.41
CA PRO A 129 18.52 -0.07 5.80
C PRO A 129 17.13 0.55 6.03
N TYR A 130 17.03 1.87 6.10
CA TYR A 130 15.78 2.60 6.28
C TYR A 130 15.11 2.98 4.96
N LEU A 131 15.85 2.95 3.85
CA LEU A 131 15.34 3.27 2.52
C LEU A 131 14.85 2.01 1.81
N ARG A 132 13.56 2.02 1.47
CA ARG A 132 12.90 0.94 0.72
C ARG A 132 12.13 1.49 -0.45
N ILE A 133 12.15 0.75 -1.55
CA ILE A 133 11.33 1.05 -2.72
C ILE A 133 10.55 -0.19 -3.15
N ASN A 134 9.36 0.00 -3.70
CA ASN A 134 8.52 -1.07 -4.22
C ASN A 134 7.88 -0.65 -5.53
N LEU A 135 7.65 -1.61 -6.42
CA LEU A 135 6.70 -1.47 -7.51
C LEU A 135 5.52 -2.43 -7.28
N ASP A 136 4.32 -1.88 -7.23
CA ASP A 136 3.09 -2.66 -7.18
C ASP A 136 2.40 -2.63 -8.56
N THR A 137 2.15 -3.81 -9.14
CA THR A 137 1.54 -3.98 -10.48
C THR A 137 0.30 -4.88 -10.40
N LEU A 138 -0.43 -4.98 -11.51
CA LEU A 138 -1.62 -5.85 -11.63
C LEU A 138 -2.61 -5.65 -10.46
N ILE A 139 -2.83 -4.39 -10.09
CA ILE A 139 -3.60 -4.05 -8.90
C ILE A 139 -5.08 -4.28 -9.20
N ARG A 140 -5.65 -5.26 -8.50
CA ARG A 140 -7.04 -5.68 -8.62
C ARG A 140 -7.80 -5.38 -7.34
N SER A 141 -9.10 -5.14 -7.46
CA SER A 141 -9.95 -5.03 -6.28
C SER A 141 -11.36 -5.58 -6.50
N SER A 142 -11.93 -6.12 -5.43
CA SER A 142 -13.32 -6.59 -5.41
C SER A 142 -14.04 -6.10 -4.15
N ARG A 143 -15.33 -5.80 -4.27
CA ARG A 143 -16.19 -5.53 -3.11
C ARG A 143 -16.33 -6.82 -2.30
N ARG A 144 -16.35 -6.69 -0.98
CA ARG A 144 -16.49 -7.80 -0.05
C ARG A 144 -17.35 -7.37 1.12
N ASP A 145 -18.34 -8.19 1.45
CA ASP A 145 -19.17 -8.02 2.65
C ASP A 145 -18.89 -9.10 3.71
N THR A 146 -18.11 -10.13 3.33
CA THR A 146 -17.72 -11.27 4.17
C THR A 146 -16.18 -11.40 4.21
N LEU A 147 -15.68 -12.27 5.10
CA LEU A 147 -14.26 -12.65 5.19
C LEU A 147 -13.85 -13.61 4.07
N ASP A 148 -14.24 -13.27 2.84
CA ASP A 148 -13.88 -14.02 1.65
C ASP A 148 -12.60 -13.44 1.01
N PHE A 149 -11.58 -14.28 0.95
CA PHE A 149 -10.27 -13.98 0.38
C PHE A 149 -10.08 -14.52 -1.03
N SER A 150 -11.12 -15.11 -1.63
CA SER A 150 -11.13 -15.54 -3.03
C SER A 150 -10.80 -14.38 -3.96
N HIS A 151 -10.14 -14.68 -5.07
CA HIS A 151 -9.75 -13.69 -6.07
C HIS A 151 -10.75 -13.67 -7.21
N SER A 152 -11.35 -12.51 -7.47
CA SER A 152 -11.99 -12.29 -8.77
C SER A 152 -10.92 -11.96 -9.79
N GLU A 153 -10.84 -12.76 -10.84
CA GLU A 153 -10.00 -12.43 -11.99
C GLU A 153 -10.56 -11.18 -12.70
N ASN A 154 -9.67 -10.32 -13.21
CA ASN A 154 -9.97 -9.21 -14.13
C ASN A 154 -10.52 -7.87 -13.59
N ASN A 155 -10.70 -7.65 -12.29
CA ASN A 155 -11.11 -6.34 -11.75
C ASN A 155 -9.93 -5.39 -11.46
N PHE A 156 -9.23 -4.92 -12.50
CA PHE A 156 -8.09 -4.02 -12.37
C PHE A 156 -8.50 -2.58 -12.04
N ILE A 157 -7.91 -1.96 -11.00
CA ILE A 157 -8.14 -0.54 -10.66
C ILE A 157 -7.17 0.42 -11.36
N LEU A 158 -6.19 -0.14 -12.06
CA LEU A 158 -5.21 0.56 -12.85
C LEU A 158 -4.93 -0.27 -14.10
N ASN A 159 -4.73 0.38 -15.24
CA ASN A 159 -4.34 -0.31 -16.47
C ASN A 159 -3.13 -1.25 -16.19
N PRO A 160 -3.18 -2.54 -16.60
CA PRO A 160 -2.12 -3.51 -16.32
C PRO A 160 -0.72 -3.12 -16.82
N THR A 161 -0.62 -2.18 -17.77
CA THR A 161 0.64 -1.62 -18.27
C THR A 161 1.21 -0.50 -17.38
N TRP A 162 0.57 -0.21 -16.24
CA TRP A 162 1.00 0.76 -15.25
C TRP A 162 1.18 0.10 -13.87
N GLY A 163 2.00 0.74 -13.05
CA GLY A 163 2.22 0.37 -11.66
C GLY A 163 2.20 1.56 -10.72
N ILE A 164 2.23 1.26 -9.43
CA ILE A 164 2.46 2.23 -8.37
C ILE A 164 3.86 2.01 -7.81
N PHE A 165 4.76 2.95 -8.08
CA PHE A 165 6.08 3.02 -7.48
C PHE A 165 5.97 3.71 -6.11
N GLU A 166 6.50 3.09 -5.07
CA GLU A 166 6.44 3.59 -3.70
C GLU A 166 7.85 3.66 -3.11
N MET A 167 8.17 4.77 -2.45
CA MET A 167 9.39 4.95 -1.67
C MET A 167 9.05 5.19 -0.21
N LYS A 168 9.85 4.61 0.69
CA LYS A 168 9.70 4.74 2.14
C LYS A 168 11.04 5.02 2.80
N HIS A 169 11.04 5.95 3.75
CA HIS A 169 12.20 6.26 4.57
C HIS A 169 11.80 6.69 5.99
N LYS A 170 12.69 6.52 6.98
CA LYS A 170 12.43 6.96 8.37
C LYS A 170 12.57 8.47 8.55
N LYS A 171 13.51 9.08 7.82
CA LYS A 171 13.77 10.53 7.80
C LYS A 171 13.46 11.08 6.41
N ASN A 172 14.24 12.03 5.90
CA ASN A 172 14.11 12.56 4.55
C ASN A 172 14.61 11.60 3.47
N PHE A 173 14.11 11.72 2.25
CA PHE A 173 14.65 10.98 1.11
C PHE A 173 15.98 11.58 0.67
N PRO A 174 16.98 10.76 0.31
CA PRO A 174 18.29 11.26 -0.07
C PRO A 174 18.26 12.00 -1.41
N VAL A 175 19.05 13.07 -1.53
CA VAL A 175 19.06 13.97 -2.70
C VAL A 175 19.39 13.22 -3.99
N TRP A 176 20.33 12.26 -3.95
CA TRP A 176 20.67 11.45 -5.12
C TRP A 176 19.46 10.71 -5.69
N LEU A 177 18.61 10.13 -4.82
CA LEU A 177 17.42 9.41 -5.25
C LEU A 177 16.40 10.39 -5.83
N LEU A 178 16.21 11.54 -5.19
CA LEU A 178 15.33 12.58 -5.71
C LEU A 178 15.79 13.06 -7.10
N ASN A 179 17.10 13.20 -7.33
CA ASN A 179 17.66 13.60 -8.62
C ASN A 179 17.42 12.55 -9.71
N ILE A 180 17.61 11.25 -9.41
CA ILE A 180 17.27 10.17 -10.36
C ILE A 180 15.79 10.25 -10.79
N LEU A 181 14.90 10.64 -9.86
CA LEU A 181 13.46 10.70 -10.11
C LEU A 181 12.99 12.00 -10.79
N LYS A 182 13.73 13.11 -10.68
CA LYS A 182 13.37 14.39 -11.32
C LYS A 182 13.20 14.26 -12.83
N GLU A 183 14.00 13.42 -13.46
CA GLU A 183 13.96 13.18 -14.90
C GLU A 183 12.79 12.28 -15.33
N SER A 184 12.20 11.55 -14.38
CA SER A 184 11.06 10.70 -14.65
C SER A 184 9.78 11.54 -14.58
N LYS A 185 9.06 11.65 -15.70
CA LYS A 185 7.76 12.35 -15.82
C LYS A 185 6.64 11.58 -15.09
N MET A 186 6.85 11.26 -13.81
CA MET A 186 5.92 10.46 -13.01
C MET A 186 4.91 11.34 -12.28
N GLU A 187 3.68 10.86 -12.21
CA GLU A 187 2.60 11.53 -11.50
C GLU A 187 2.59 11.10 -10.02
N LYS A 188 2.64 12.05 -9.09
CA LYS A 188 2.51 11.74 -7.65
C LYS A 188 1.10 11.26 -7.34
N VAL A 189 1.00 10.18 -6.57
CA VAL A 189 -0.28 9.63 -6.10
C VAL A 189 -0.44 9.85 -4.60
N SER A 190 -1.46 10.62 -4.21
CA SER A 190 -1.73 10.94 -2.80
C SER A 190 -2.74 10.00 -2.13
N VAL A 191 -3.43 9.18 -2.93
CA VAL A 191 -4.50 8.27 -2.49
C VAL A 191 -4.00 6.85 -2.29
N SER A 192 -4.62 6.11 -1.37
CA SER A 192 -4.31 4.69 -1.16
C SER A 192 -5.03 3.82 -2.18
N LYS A 193 -4.54 2.58 -2.40
CA LYS A 193 -5.25 1.57 -3.19
C LYS A 193 -6.70 1.37 -2.73
N TYR A 194 -6.97 1.41 -1.43
CA TYR A 194 -8.34 1.33 -0.90
C TYR A 194 -9.25 2.47 -1.37
N THR A 195 -8.82 3.71 -1.15
CA THR A 195 -9.54 4.89 -1.68
C THR A 195 -9.72 4.82 -3.20
N LEU A 196 -8.69 4.41 -3.96
CA LEU A 196 -8.80 4.21 -5.41
C LEU A 196 -9.88 3.16 -5.77
N SER A 197 -9.87 2.00 -5.11
CA SER A 197 -10.88 0.95 -5.30
C SER A 197 -12.29 1.42 -4.96
N MET A 198 -12.45 2.11 -3.83
CA MET A 198 -13.76 2.62 -3.43
C MET A 198 -14.30 3.67 -4.40
N ASN A 199 -13.45 4.53 -4.96
CA ASN A 199 -13.83 5.45 -6.01
C ASN A 199 -14.22 4.72 -7.30
N HIS A 200 -13.43 3.73 -7.72
CA HIS A 200 -13.73 2.85 -8.87
C HIS A 200 -15.05 2.07 -8.69
N PHE A 201 -15.40 1.74 -7.45
CA PHE A 201 -16.69 1.10 -7.14
C PHE A 201 -17.86 2.08 -7.11
N ARG A 202 -17.62 3.34 -6.73
CA ARG A 202 -18.64 4.40 -6.68
C ARG A 202 -18.95 4.97 -8.07
N GLY A 203 -18.02 4.86 -9.03
CA GLY A 203 -18.29 4.98 -10.46
C GLY A 203 -17.38 4.04 -11.25
N ARG A 204 -17.83 3.17 -12.15
CA ARG A 204 -18.65 3.56 -13.32
C ARG A 204 -18.44 5.04 -13.70
N TYR A 205 -17.18 5.44 -13.76
CA TYR A 205 -16.74 6.64 -14.47
C TYR A 205 -16.28 6.17 -15.86
N GLY A 206 -17.28 5.92 -16.71
CA GLY A 206 -17.19 6.20 -18.14
C GLY A 206 -17.88 7.54 -18.37
#